data_AF-A0A9P8XSW3-F1
#
_entry.id   AF-A0A9P8XSW3-F1
#
_cell.length_a   1.000
_cell.length_b   1.000
_cell.length_c   1.000
_cell.angle_alpha   90.00
_cell.angle_beta   90.00
_cell.angle_gamma   90.00
#
_symmetry.space_group_name_H-M   'P 1'
#
loop_
_entity.id
_entity.type
_entity.pdbx_description
1 polymer ?
#
loop_
_entity_poly.entity_id
_entity_poly.type
_entity_poly.pdbx_seq_one_letter_code
_entity_poly.pdbx_strand_id
1 'polypeptide(L)'
;GAAALDIADRQNAHSMTLAARAVVELFRLVKRESKVNRELLAFSISHDHCSVRIYDCYPVIDGKDTKYYRHPIHKFDFTTLDGKEKWTAYRFTRNVYDVWMPKHFERICSAIDQLPSKLDFDVLSLPETGLSQGL
;
A
#
# COMPACT_ATOMS: atom_id res chain seq x y z
N GLY A 1 4.73 5.42 22.11
CA GLY A 1 3.61 5.02 22.99
C GLY A 1 2.48 4.49 22.12
N ALA A 2 1.82 3.41 22.52
CA ALA A 2 0.94 2.61 21.64
C ALA A 2 -0.11 3.41 20.87
N ALA A 3 -0.72 4.43 21.49
CA ALA A 3 -1.73 5.29 20.85
C ALA A 3 -1.21 6.02 19.60
N ALA A 4 0.05 6.49 19.60
CA ALA A 4 0.65 7.15 18.44
C ALA A 4 0.87 6.18 17.28
N LEU A 5 1.24 4.93 17.60
CA LEU A 5 1.46 3.88 16.61
C LEU A 5 0.15 3.42 15.95
N ASP A 6 -0.94 3.40 16.72
CA ASP A 6 -2.27 3.09 16.18
C ASP A 6 -2.81 4.20 15.27
N ILE A 7 -2.48 5.48 15.55
CA ILE A 7 -2.79 6.61 14.66
C ILE A 7 -2.02 6.46 13.34
N ALA A 8 -0.71 6.18 13.42
CA ALA A 8 0.12 5.94 12.23
C ALA A 8 -0.40 4.76 11.40
N ASP A 9 -0.78 3.65 12.05
CA ASP A 9 -1.37 2.47 11.38
C ASP A 9 -2.65 2.82 10.61
N ARG A 10 -3.50 3.71 11.14
CA ARG A 10 -4.73 4.16 10.46
C ARG A 10 -4.43 5.04 9.26
N GLN A 11 -3.52 6.00 9.40
CA GLN A 11 -3.10 6.87 8.30
C GLN A 11 -2.46 6.04 7.18
N ASN A 12 -1.55 5.13 7.53
CA ASN A 12 -0.91 4.21 6.59
C ASN A 12 -1.93 3.31 5.88
N ALA A 13 -2.91 2.75 6.61
CA ALA A 13 -3.95 1.93 6.00
C ALA A 13 -4.77 2.72 4.96
N HIS A 14 -5.10 3.98 5.25
CA HIS A 14 -5.78 4.87 4.32
C HIS A 14 -4.93 5.15 3.07
N SER A 15 -3.69 5.62 3.24
CA SER A 15 -2.79 5.94 2.13
C SER A 15 -2.48 4.74 1.24
N MET A 16 -2.23 3.56 1.84
CA MET A 16 -2.04 2.32 1.08
C MET A 16 -3.28 1.92 0.28
N THR A 17 -4.47 2.09 0.86
CA THR A 17 -5.73 1.78 0.16
C THR A 17 -5.93 2.69 -1.05
N LEU A 18 -5.64 3.99 -0.92
CA LEU A 18 -5.68 4.92 -2.06
C LEU A 18 -4.68 4.55 -3.15
N ALA A 19 -3.44 4.22 -2.79
CA ALA A 19 -2.42 3.81 -3.75
C ALA A 19 -2.80 2.50 -4.47
N ALA A 20 -3.22 1.48 -3.71
CA ALA A 20 -3.69 0.21 -4.27
C ALA A 20 -4.91 0.42 -5.18
N ARG A 21 -5.83 1.31 -4.79
CA ARG A 21 -7.01 1.65 -5.59
C ARG A 21 -6.65 2.29 -6.93
N ALA A 22 -5.74 3.26 -6.94
CA ALA A 22 -5.28 3.88 -8.18
C ALA A 22 -4.68 2.86 -9.15
N VAL A 23 -3.89 1.91 -8.64
CA VAL A 23 -3.34 0.81 -9.45
C VAL A 23 -4.44 -0.11 -9.98
N VAL A 24 -5.43 -0.49 -9.15
CA VAL A 24 -6.56 -1.33 -9.60
C VAL A 24 -7.38 -0.62 -10.68
N GLU A 25 -7.68 0.67 -10.51
CA GLU A 25 -8.43 1.46 -11.47
C GLU A 25 -7.68 1.56 -12.81
N LEU A 26 -6.36 1.82 -12.78
CA LEU A 26 -5.52 1.78 -13.98
C LEU A 26 -5.61 0.42 -14.69
N PHE A 27 -5.49 -0.68 -13.96
CA PHE A 27 -5.53 -2.01 -14.55
C PHE A 27 -6.92 -2.38 -15.09
N ARG A 28 -8.00 -1.85 -14.49
CA ARG A 28 -9.37 -2.00 -15.01
C ARG A 28 -9.57 -1.27 -16.34
N LEU A 29 -9.01 -0.07 -16.50
CA LEU A 29 -9.10 0.69 -17.75
C LEU A 29 -8.56 -0.09 -18.96
N VAL A 30 -7.55 -0.94 -18.72
CA VAL A 30 -6.94 -1.80 -19.75
C VAL A 30 -7.39 -3.27 -19.67
N LYS A 31 -8.46 -3.57 -18.92
CA LYS A 31 -9.04 -4.93 -18.78
C LYS A 31 -8.04 -6.00 -18.28
N ARG A 32 -7.13 -5.60 -17.40
CA ARG A 32 -6.08 -6.44 -16.79
C ARG A 32 -6.23 -6.56 -15.27
N GLU A 33 -7.40 -6.30 -14.71
CA GLU A 33 -7.67 -6.37 -13.27
C GLU A 33 -7.34 -7.73 -12.65
N SER A 34 -7.44 -8.83 -13.41
CA SER A 34 -7.01 -10.17 -12.97
C SER A 34 -5.51 -10.26 -12.64
N LYS A 35 -4.68 -9.38 -13.21
CA LYS A 35 -3.24 -9.29 -12.93
C LYS A 35 -2.91 -8.61 -11.61
N VAL A 36 -3.88 -7.97 -10.96
CA VAL A 36 -3.70 -7.29 -9.67
C VAL A 36 -4.60 -7.85 -8.58
N ASN A 37 -5.56 -8.72 -8.92
CA ASN A 37 -6.40 -9.41 -7.94
C ASN A 37 -5.55 -10.28 -7.00
N ARG A 38 -5.66 -10.03 -5.70
CA ARG A 38 -4.91 -10.68 -4.61
C ARG A 38 -3.39 -10.52 -4.66
N GLU A 39 -2.91 -9.57 -5.46
CA GLU A 39 -1.50 -9.21 -5.52
C GLU A 39 -1.16 -8.15 -4.48
N LEU A 40 0.06 -8.18 -3.95
CA LEU A 40 0.57 -7.13 -3.06
C LEU A 40 0.82 -5.87 -3.87
N LEU A 41 0.08 -4.79 -3.58
CA LEU A 41 0.17 -3.52 -4.31
C LEU A 41 0.80 -2.39 -3.51
N ALA A 42 0.83 -2.49 -2.18
CA ALA A 42 1.44 -1.48 -1.33
C ALA A 42 1.94 -2.09 -0.02
N PHE A 43 2.93 -1.43 0.59
CA PHE A 43 3.43 -1.74 1.92
C PHE A 43 3.39 -0.50 2.80
N SER A 44 3.25 -0.67 4.11
CA SER A 44 3.54 0.38 5.09
C SER A 44 4.37 -0.14 6.23
N ILE A 45 5.09 0.79 6.83
CA ILE A 45 5.86 0.58 8.03
C ILE A 45 5.46 1.71 8.99
N SER A 46 5.05 1.34 10.20
CA SER A 46 4.89 2.28 11.31
C SER A 46 5.90 1.90 12.39
N HIS A 47 6.43 2.90 13.10
CA HIS A 47 7.39 2.65 14.16
C HIS A 47 7.25 3.67 15.29
N ASP A 48 7.74 3.31 16.47
CA ASP A 48 8.01 4.24 17.55
C ASP A 48 9.43 4.04 18.10
N HIS A 49 9.70 4.46 19.33
CA HIS A 49 11.00 4.34 19.97
C HIS A 49 11.53 2.90 20.13
N CYS A 50 10.69 1.87 20.06
CA CYS A 50 11.13 0.47 20.22
C CYS A 50 10.43 -0.51 19.28
N SER A 51 9.21 -0.20 18.82
CA SER A 51 8.40 -1.12 18.02
C SER A 51 8.36 -0.75 16.54
N VAL A 52 8.26 -1.75 15.68
CA VAL A 52 7.98 -1.63 14.24
C VAL A 52 6.81 -2.54 13.87
N ARG A 53 5.89 -2.06 13.02
CA ARG A 53 4.82 -2.87 12.41
C ARG A 53 4.86 -2.70 10.90
N ILE A 54 4.92 -3.81 10.18
CA ILE A 54 4.96 -3.87 8.72
C ILE A 54 3.67 -4.51 8.23
N TYR A 55 3.02 -3.86 7.27
CA TYR A 55 1.80 -4.36 6.65
C TYR A 55 1.90 -4.31 5.13
N ASP A 56 1.20 -5.22 4.47
CA ASP A 56 0.88 -5.11 3.05
C ASP A 56 -0.59 -4.73 2.82
N CYS A 57 -0.91 -4.34 1.59
CA CYS A 57 -2.27 -4.19 1.09
C CYS A 57 -2.42 -4.89 -0.26
N TYR A 58 -3.51 -5.65 -0.38
CA TYR A 58 -3.91 -6.31 -1.60
C TYR A 58 -5.41 -6.12 -1.87
N PRO A 59 -5.81 -5.99 -3.14
CA PRO A 59 -7.22 -5.95 -3.51
C PRO A 59 -7.78 -7.37 -3.66
N VAL A 60 -9.07 -7.54 -3.40
CA VAL A 60 -9.85 -8.68 -3.87
C VAL A 60 -10.93 -8.13 -4.79
N ILE A 61 -10.87 -8.57 -6.04
CA ILE A 61 -11.72 -8.08 -7.12
C ILE A 61 -12.78 -9.14 -7.41
N ASP A 62 -14.03 -8.72 -7.40
CA ASP A 62 -15.20 -9.54 -7.70
C ASP A 62 -16.12 -8.75 -8.65
N GLY A 63 -16.00 -9.04 -9.96
CA GLY A 63 -16.63 -8.24 -11.00
C GLY A 63 -16.27 -6.75 -10.89
N LYS A 64 -17.30 -5.91 -10.69
CA LYS A 64 -17.14 -4.45 -10.54
C LYS A 64 -16.72 -4.03 -9.14
N ASP A 65 -16.89 -4.89 -8.14
CA ASP A 65 -16.53 -4.57 -6.76
C ASP A 65 -15.04 -4.83 -6.51
N THR A 66 -14.44 -4.01 -5.65
CA THR A 66 -13.08 -4.24 -5.15
C THR A 66 -13.05 -3.92 -3.66
N LYS A 67 -12.55 -4.88 -2.89
CA LYS A 67 -12.28 -4.71 -1.46
C LYS A 67 -10.78 -4.70 -1.24
N TYR A 68 -10.31 -3.85 -0.35
CA TYR A 68 -8.88 -3.74 -0.03
C TYR A 68 -8.66 -4.31 1.36
N TYR A 69 -7.71 -5.24 1.47
CA TYR A 69 -7.37 -5.90 2.71
C TYR A 69 -5.94 -5.56 3.08
N ARG A 70 -5.72 -5.40 4.38
CA ARG A 70 -4.41 -5.18 4.97
C ARG A 70 -3.99 -6.42 5.74
N HIS A 71 -2.81 -6.97 5.46
CA HIS A 71 -2.26 -8.10 6.21
C HIS A 71 -1.00 -7.69 7.00
N PRO A 72 -0.91 -8.04 8.29
CA PRO A 72 0.31 -7.82 9.07
C PRO A 72 1.40 -8.79 8.61
N ILE A 73 2.47 -8.27 8.02
CA ILE A 73 3.64 -9.06 7.65
C ILE A 73 4.47 -9.37 8.89
N HIS A 74 4.75 -8.35 9.72
CA HIS A 74 5.55 -8.53 10.93
C HIS A 74 5.31 -7.40 11.94
N LYS A 75 5.41 -7.72 13.22
CA LYS A 75 5.33 -6.77 14.33
C LYS A 75 6.37 -7.16 15.37
N PHE A 76 7.30 -6.27 15.68
CA PHE A 76 8.43 -6.61 16.53
C PHE A 76 8.98 -5.41 17.30
N ASP A 77 9.69 -5.70 18.38
CA ASP A 77 10.47 -4.73 19.15
C ASP A 77 11.96 -4.89 18.83
N PHE A 78 12.56 -3.86 18.24
CA PHE A 78 13.95 -3.90 17.77
C PHE A 78 14.98 -3.65 18.88
N THR A 79 14.54 -3.35 20.10
CA THR A 79 15.40 -3.13 21.28
C THR A 79 15.54 -4.39 22.13
N THR A 80 14.67 -5.38 21.92
CA THR A 80 14.72 -6.67 22.63
C THR A 80 15.76 -7.63 22.06
N LEU A 81 16.06 -8.70 22.81
CA LEU A 81 16.92 -9.80 22.38
C LEU A 81 18.29 -9.34 21.84
N ASP A 82 18.91 -8.37 22.52
CA ASP A 82 20.19 -7.78 22.14
C ASP A 82 20.19 -7.20 20.71
N GLY A 83 19.05 -6.63 20.29
CA GLY A 83 18.91 -6.00 18.98
C GLY A 83 18.88 -6.98 17.81
N LYS A 84 18.49 -8.24 18.03
CA LYS A 84 18.37 -9.28 16.99
C LYS A 84 17.64 -8.79 15.72
N GLU A 85 16.60 -7.97 15.89
CA GLU A 85 15.77 -7.46 14.78
C GLU A 85 16.09 -6.02 14.35
N LYS A 86 17.19 -5.44 14.85
CA LYS A 86 17.59 -4.05 14.60
C LYS A 86 17.61 -3.67 13.11
N TRP A 87 17.98 -4.61 12.24
CA TRP A 87 18.11 -4.36 10.79
C TRP A 87 16.94 -4.88 9.96
N THR A 88 15.91 -5.47 10.57
CA THR A 88 14.81 -6.12 9.86
C THR A 88 14.03 -5.13 8.99
N ALA A 89 13.61 -3.99 9.56
CA ALA A 89 12.88 -2.96 8.82
C ALA A 89 13.72 -2.37 7.67
N TYR A 90 15.00 -2.09 7.92
CA TYR A 90 15.91 -1.59 6.90
C TYR A 90 16.05 -2.55 5.72
N ARG A 91 16.31 -3.84 5.99
CA ARG A 91 16.43 -4.88 4.94
C ARG A 91 15.14 -5.06 4.17
N PHE A 92 13.99 -5.04 4.87
CA PHE A 92 12.68 -5.09 4.22
C PHE A 92 12.50 -3.92 3.26
N THR A 93 12.72 -2.69 3.72
CA THR A 93 12.60 -1.49 2.88
C THR A 93 13.55 -1.55 1.69
N ARG A 94 14.82 -1.92 1.89
CA ARG A 94 15.78 -2.12 0.78
C ARG A 94 15.25 -3.12 -0.24
N ASN A 95 14.74 -4.26 0.19
CA ASN A 95 14.18 -5.26 -0.74
C ASN A 95 12.93 -4.77 -1.46
N VAL A 96 12.09 -3.95 -0.82
CA VAL A 96 10.95 -3.31 -1.50
C VAL A 96 11.46 -2.45 -2.65
N TYR A 97 12.46 -1.59 -2.42
CA TYR A 97 13.00 -0.70 -3.44
C TYR A 97 13.86 -1.41 -4.51
N ASP A 98 14.69 -2.36 -4.09
CA ASP A 98 15.68 -3.00 -4.96
C ASP A 98 15.07 -4.16 -5.79
N VAL A 99 14.00 -4.80 -5.29
CA VAL A 99 13.44 -6.03 -5.91
C VAL A 99 11.99 -5.86 -6.35
N TRP A 100 11.12 -5.38 -5.46
CA TRP A 100 9.68 -5.34 -5.75
C TRP A 100 9.29 -4.12 -6.59
N MET A 101 9.79 -2.93 -6.24
CA MET A 101 9.42 -1.65 -6.86
C MET A 101 9.74 -1.61 -8.35
N PRO A 102 10.90 -2.10 -8.86
CA PRO A 102 11.17 -2.08 -10.30
C PRO A 102 10.15 -2.90 -11.09
N LYS A 103 9.78 -4.08 -10.58
CA LYS A 103 8.76 -4.95 -11.20
C LYS A 103 7.37 -4.33 -11.13
N HIS A 104 7.04 -3.67 -10.02
CA HIS A 104 5.76 -2.97 -9.87
C HIS A 104 5.66 -1.75 -10.81
N PHE A 105 6.76 -0.99 -10.95
CA PHE A 105 6.86 0.13 -11.86
C PHE A 105 6.70 -0.31 -13.32
N GLU A 106 7.40 -1.37 -13.75
CA GLU A 106 7.24 -1.94 -15.10
C GLU A 106 5.79 -2.38 -15.38
N ARG A 107 5.14 -3.01 -14.40
CA ARG A 107 3.71 -3.37 -14.48
C ARG A 107 2.82 -2.15 -14.71
N ILE A 108 3.08 -1.04 -14.01
CA ILE A 108 2.33 0.22 -14.16
C ILE A 108 2.59 0.82 -15.54
N CYS A 109 3.85 0.97 -15.97
CA CYS A 109 4.19 1.48 -17.31
C CYS A 109 3.51 0.65 -18.40
N SER A 110 3.58 -0.68 -18.31
CA SER A 110 2.92 -1.60 -19.25
C SER A 110 1.41 -1.39 -19.33
N ALA A 111 0.75 -1.02 -18.23
CA ALA A 111 -0.67 -0.69 -18.23
C ALA A 111 -0.92 0.71 -18.85
N ILE A 112 -0.09 1.70 -18.53
CA ILE A 112 -0.17 3.05 -19.10
C ILE A 112 0.01 3.02 -20.62
N ASP A 113 0.96 2.25 -21.14
CA ASP A 113 1.22 2.15 -22.59
C ASP A 113 0.05 1.54 -23.38
N GLN A 114 -0.89 0.88 -22.71
CA GLN A 114 -2.10 0.28 -23.30
C GLN A 114 -3.34 1.14 -23.13
N LEU A 115 -3.21 2.32 -22.51
CA LEU A 115 -4.32 3.23 -22.36
C LEU A 115 -4.77 3.76 -23.74
N PRO A 116 -6.09 3.85 -23.99
CA PRO A 116 -6.59 4.44 -25.22
C PRO A 116 -6.25 5.93 -25.27
N SER A 117 -5.98 6.45 -26.47
CA SER A 117 -5.63 7.85 -26.71
C SER A 117 -6.75 8.85 -26.38
N LYS A 118 -7.98 8.38 -26.19
CA LYS A 118 -9.10 9.14 -25.62
C LYS A 118 -9.61 8.41 -24.38
N LEU A 119 -9.25 8.91 -23.22
CA LEU A 119 -9.82 8.49 -21.94
C LEU A 119 -10.76 9.58 -21.46
N ASP A 120 -12.01 9.21 -21.21
CA ASP A 120 -12.92 10.03 -20.45
C ASP A 120 -12.68 9.70 -18.97
N PHE A 121 -11.83 10.48 -18.32
CA PHE A 121 -11.65 10.39 -16.88
C PHE A 121 -12.83 11.12 -16.24
N ASP A 122 -13.97 10.46 -16.12
CA ASP A 122 -14.96 10.85 -15.12
C ASP A 122 -14.26 10.69 -13.76
N VAL A 123 -13.63 11.77 -13.30
CA VAL A 123 -12.95 11.82 -12.02
C VAL A 123 -14.02 11.58 -10.97
N LEU A 124 -14.05 10.36 -10.43
CA LEU A 124 -14.71 10.09 -9.16
C LEU A 124 -14.01 10.98 -8.14
N SER A 125 -14.58 12.15 -7.89
CA SER A 125 -14.13 13.08 -6.87
C SER A 125 -13.94 12.27 -5.58
N LEU A 126 -12.68 12.20 -5.14
CA LEU A 126 -12.40 11.69 -3.80
C LEU A 126 -13.22 12.58 -2.86
N PRO A 127 -14.09 12.02 -1.99
CA PRO A 127 -14.73 12.85 -0.99
C PRO A 127 -13.60 13.48 -0.16
N GLU A 128 -13.55 14.81 -0.15
CA GLU A 128 -12.70 15.58 0.76
C GLU A 128 -13.02 15.08 2.16
N THR A 129 -12.13 14.28 2.73
CA THR A 129 -12.33 13.74 4.05
C THR A 129 -11.71 14.74 5.00
N GLY A 130 -12.58 15.51 5.65
CA GLY A 130 -12.23 16.52 6.64
C GLY A 130 -11.42 15.91 7.78
N LEU A 131 -10.10 15.91 7.62
CA LEU A 131 -9.17 15.79 8.73
C LEU A 131 -9.12 17.16 9.41
N SER A 132 -10.15 17.45 10.21
CA SER A 132 -10.05 18.47 11.24
C SER A 132 -8.97 18.01 12.20
N GLN A 133 -7.79 18.63 12.12
CA GLN A 133 -6.83 18.59 13.20
C GLN A 133 -7.38 19.47 14.32
N GLY A 134 -8.09 18.84 15.25
CA GLY A 134 -8.36 19.44 16.55
C GLY A 134 -7.03 19.50 17.31
N LEU A 135 -6.55 20.73 17.53
CA LEU A 135 -5.47 21.07 18.45
C LEU A 135 -5.91 20.84 19.90
#